data_AF-A0A803MT55-F1
#
_entry.id   AF-A0A803MT55-F1
#
_cell.length_a   1.000
_cell.length_b   1.000
_cell.length_c   1.000
_cell.angle_alpha   90.00
_cell.angle_beta   90.00
_cell.angle_gamma   90.00
#
_symmetry.space_group_name_H-M   'P 1'
#
loop_
_entity.id
_entity.type
_entity.pdbx_description
1 polymer ?
#
loop_
_entity_poly.entity_id
_entity_poly.type
_entity_poly.pdbx_seq_one_letter_code
_entity_poly.pdbx_strand_id
1 'polypeptide(L)'
;MDELRRVVGEKANEFICDCSNWVEEFCPLDALNWAKMDSSAKQSLYDKILGKYNLPKKVGGADVIDALSFQCSILYRHWRFRLKEKYYRGKTKKEARDNRPPTIDPAQWDWLVYEYWSSPKQE
;
A
#
# COMPACT_ATOMS: atom_id res chain seq x y z
N MET A 1 -0.02 -4.87 14.76
CA MET A 1 0.34 -5.70 13.59
C MET A 1 0.11 -7.18 13.88
N ASP A 2 0.51 -7.67 15.06
CA ASP A 2 0.41 -9.11 15.38
C ASP A 2 -1.00 -9.65 15.57
N GLU A 3 -1.99 -8.84 15.96
CA GLU A 3 -3.34 -9.35 16.23
C GLU A 3 -4.04 -9.92 14.99
N LEU A 4 -3.92 -9.26 13.82
CA LEU A 4 -4.46 -9.81 12.57
C LEU A 4 -3.78 -11.12 12.19
N ARG A 5 -2.45 -11.20 12.36
CA ARG A 5 -1.65 -12.41 12.10
C ARG A 5 -2.07 -13.55 13.04
N ARG A 6 -2.31 -13.26 14.31
CA ARG A 6 -2.82 -14.23 15.30
C ARG A 6 -4.19 -14.76 14.91
N VAL A 7 -5.09 -13.89 14.45
CA VAL A 7 -6.46 -14.26 14.03
C VAL A 7 -6.44 -15.20 12.83
N VAL A 8 -5.61 -14.96 11.83
CA VAL A 8 -5.53 -15.82 10.63
C VAL A 8 -4.65 -17.07 10.83
N GLY A 9 -3.98 -17.19 11.98
CA GLY A 9 -3.21 -18.36 12.39
C GLY A 9 -2.14 -18.76 11.38
N GLU A 10 -2.16 -20.02 10.95
CA GLU A 10 -1.20 -20.60 10.01
C GLU A 10 -1.13 -19.86 8.66
N LYS A 11 -2.20 -19.14 8.29
CA LYS A 11 -2.26 -18.32 7.07
C LYS A 11 -1.64 -16.94 7.23
N ALA A 12 -0.95 -16.64 8.34
CA ALA A 12 -0.38 -15.31 8.59
C ALA A 12 0.56 -14.81 7.50
N ASN A 13 1.43 -15.68 6.95
CA ASN A 13 2.34 -15.29 5.88
C ASN A 13 1.60 -15.04 4.56
N GLU A 14 0.67 -15.94 4.20
CA GLU A 14 -0.20 -15.79 3.04
C GLU A 14 -1.01 -14.49 3.12
N PHE A 15 -1.60 -14.21 4.28
CA PHE A 15 -2.36 -12.99 4.56
C PHE A 15 -1.55 -11.73 4.30
N ILE A 16 -0.30 -11.67 4.76
CA ILE A 16 0.56 -10.51 4.55
C ILE A 16 0.96 -10.37 3.08
N CYS A 17 1.27 -11.48 2.41
CA CYS A 17 1.57 -11.49 0.98
C CYS A 17 0.38 -11.00 0.16
N ASP A 18 -0.83 -11.51 0.42
CA ASP A 18 -2.06 -11.09 -0.24
C ASP A 18 -2.36 -9.62 0.02
N CYS A 19 -2.30 -9.17 1.27
CA CYS A 19 -2.50 -7.76 1.60
C CYS A 19 -1.49 -6.88 0.85
N SER A 20 -0.23 -7.29 0.75
CA SER A 20 0.76 -6.54 -0.02
C SER A 20 0.37 -6.49 -1.49
N ASN A 21 0.04 -7.62 -2.11
CA ASN A 21 -0.31 -7.70 -3.52
C ASN A 21 -1.57 -6.87 -3.84
N TRP A 22 -2.60 -6.97 -3.01
CA TRP A 22 -3.84 -6.24 -3.21
C TRP A 22 -3.70 -4.75 -2.92
N VAL A 23 -2.81 -4.34 -2.01
CA VAL A 23 -2.45 -2.92 -1.90
C VAL A 23 -1.84 -2.41 -3.21
N GLU A 24 -0.99 -3.19 -3.88
CA GLU A 24 -0.42 -2.79 -5.18
C GLU A 24 -1.46 -2.82 -6.32
N GLU A 25 -2.49 -3.66 -6.21
CA GLU A 25 -3.55 -3.82 -7.21
C GLU A 25 -4.65 -2.74 -7.09
N PHE A 26 -5.12 -2.46 -5.88
CA PHE A 26 -6.30 -1.60 -5.66
C PHE A 26 -5.94 -0.17 -5.27
N CYS A 27 -4.79 0.08 -4.67
CA CYS A 27 -4.46 1.41 -4.14
C CYS A 27 -3.67 2.24 -5.17
N PRO A 28 -4.15 3.44 -5.52
CA PRO A 28 -3.44 4.27 -6.48
C PRO A 28 -2.19 4.88 -5.84
N LEU A 29 -1.15 5.10 -6.63
CA LEU A 29 0.12 5.66 -6.18
C LEU A 29 0.15 7.19 -6.15
N ASP A 30 -0.86 7.88 -6.67
CA ASP A 30 -0.97 9.34 -6.71
C ASP A 30 -1.68 9.97 -5.50
N ALA A 31 -1.91 9.20 -4.43
CA ALA A 31 -2.47 9.72 -3.19
C ALA A 31 -1.42 10.36 -2.27
N LEU A 32 -1.69 11.51 -1.63
CA LEU A 32 -0.70 12.11 -0.72
C LEU A 32 -0.29 11.17 0.43
N ASN A 33 -1.26 10.49 1.04
CA ASN A 33 -1.07 9.49 2.08
C ASN A 33 -2.32 8.62 2.19
N TRP A 34 -2.27 7.56 3.00
CA TRP A 34 -3.37 6.62 3.21
C TRP A 34 -4.69 7.29 3.64
N ALA A 35 -4.61 8.31 4.49
CA ALA A 35 -5.79 9.04 4.96
C ALA A 35 -6.43 9.88 3.84
N LYS A 36 -5.63 10.39 2.89
CA LYS A 36 -6.07 11.18 1.74
C LYS A 36 -6.38 10.34 0.49
N MET A 37 -6.14 9.03 0.54
CA MET A 37 -6.52 8.10 -0.53
C MET A 37 -8.05 8.00 -0.63
N ASP A 38 -8.53 7.85 -1.87
CA ASP A 38 -9.94 7.65 -2.17
C ASP A 38 -10.53 6.48 -1.36
N SER A 39 -11.71 6.70 -0.80
CA SER A 39 -12.38 5.72 0.07
C SER A 39 -12.84 4.48 -0.70
N SER A 40 -13.17 4.59 -1.99
CA SER A 40 -13.61 3.46 -2.83
C SER A 40 -12.48 2.45 -3.09
N ALA A 41 -11.24 2.93 -3.24
CA ALA A 41 -10.05 2.09 -3.38
C ALA A 41 -9.81 1.26 -2.11
N LYS A 42 -9.89 1.92 -0.94
CA LYS A 42 -9.77 1.25 0.37
C LYS A 42 -10.92 0.27 0.59
N GLN A 43 -12.15 0.63 0.23
CA GLN A 43 -13.31 -0.25 0.38
C GLN A 43 -13.15 -1.52 -0.44
N SER A 44 -12.78 -1.40 -1.72
CA SER A 44 -12.55 -2.55 -2.61
C SER A 44 -11.47 -3.49 -2.07
N LEU A 45 -10.38 -2.92 -1.54
CA LEU A 45 -9.32 -3.68 -0.87
C LEU A 45 -9.85 -4.44 0.36
N TYR A 46 -10.61 -3.77 1.23
CA TYR A 46 -11.12 -4.41 2.46
C TYR A 46 -12.15 -5.49 2.15
N ASP A 47 -13.04 -5.25 1.18
CA ASP A 47 -14.02 -6.24 0.73
C ASP A 47 -13.32 -7.49 0.19
N LYS A 48 -12.23 -7.32 -0.56
CA LYS A 48 -11.41 -8.43 -1.04
C LYS A 48 -10.78 -9.23 0.10
N ILE A 49 -10.22 -8.53 1.11
CA ILE A 49 -9.60 -9.16 2.27
C ILE A 49 -10.63 -9.92 3.11
N LEU A 50 -11.75 -9.28 3.45
CA LEU A 50 -12.82 -9.88 4.26
C LEU A 50 -13.52 -11.03 3.52
N GLY A 51 -13.57 -10.99 2.18
CA GLY A 51 -14.08 -12.08 1.37
C GLY A 51 -13.19 -13.33 1.39
N LYS A 52 -11.86 -13.18 1.51
CA LYS A 52 -10.92 -14.31 1.58
C LYS A 52 -10.69 -14.80 3.02
N TYR A 53 -10.61 -13.88 3.97
CA TYR A 53 -10.27 -14.14 5.36
C TYR A 53 -11.48 -13.95 6.24
N ASN A 54 -11.89 -15.00 6.94
CA ASN A 54 -13.00 -14.95 7.90
C ASN A 54 -12.58 -14.23 9.20
N LEU A 55 -12.40 -12.92 9.11
CA LEU A 55 -11.96 -12.08 10.23
C LEU A 55 -13.14 -11.75 11.15
N PRO A 56 -12.94 -11.76 12.49
CA PRO A 56 -13.95 -11.31 13.43
C PRO A 56 -14.18 -9.80 13.28
N LYS A 57 -15.36 -9.31 13.70
CA LYS A 57 -15.68 -7.88 13.67
C LYS A 57 -14.73 -7.00 14.49
N LYS A 58 -14.10 -7.59 15.52
CA LYS A 58 -13.11 -6.91 16.36
C LYS A 58 -11.83 -7.72 16.48
N VAL A 59 -10.70 -7.03 16.43
CA VAL A 59 -9.35 -7.59 16.53
C VAL A 59 -8.57 -6.77 17.55
N GLY A 60 -8.15 -7.38 18.65
CA GLY A 60 -7.46 -6.66 19.74
C GLY A 60 -8.28 -5.52 20.35
N GLY A 61 -9.61 -5.61 20.33
CA GLY A 61 -10.53 -4.59 20.85
C GLY A 61 -10.89 -3.46 19.87
N ALA A 62 -10.16 -3.31 18.76
CA ALA A 62 -10.48 -2.38 17.68
C ALA A 62 -11.43 -2.99 16.65
N ASP A 63 -12.11 -2.15 15.87
CA ASP A 63 -12.85 -2.60 14.69
C ASP A 63 -11.89 -3.23 13.67
N VAL A 64 -12.33 -4.30 13.01
CA VAL A 64 -11.50 -5.01 12.02
C VAL A 64 -11.07 -4.11 10.86
N ILE A 65 -11.92 -3.17 10.44
CA ILE A 65 -11.60 -2.22 9.37
C ILE A 65 -10.48 -1.29 9.79
N ASP A 66 -10.46 -0.82 11.04
CA ASP A 66 -9.38 0.02 11.56
C ASP A 66 -8.06 -0.76 11.62
N ALA A 67 -8.12 -2.02 12.06
CA ALA A 67 -6.95 -2.89 12.09
C ALA A 67 -6.39 -3.15 10.67
N LEU A 68 -7.27 -3.43 9.70
CA LEU A 68 -6.91 -3.61 8.29
C LEU A 68 -6.34 -2.32 7.68
N SER A 69 -6.97 -1.18 7.96
CA SER A 69 -6.52 0.14 7.50
C SER A 69 -5.11 0.43 7.98
N PHE A 70 -4.83 0.18 9.27
CA PHE A 70 -3.49 0.34 9.81
C PHE A 70 -2.47 -0.58 9.12
N GLN A 71 -2.79 -1.87 8.99
CA GLN A 71 -1.92 -2.86 8.32
C GLN A 71 -1.61 -2.46 6.87
N CYS A 72 -2.64 -2.13 6.09
CA CYS A 72 -2.51 -1.81 4.67
C CYS A 72 -1.78 -0.47 4.47
N SER A 73 -1.96 0.50 5.38
CA SER A 73 -1.19 1.75 5.35
C SER A 73 0.32 1.55 5.52
N ILE A 74 0.75 0.54 6.29
CA ILE A 74 2.17 0.19 6.43
C ILE A 74 2.67 -0.45 5.13
N LEU A 75 1.93 -1.42 4.59
CA LEU A 75 2.27 -2.10 3.35
C LEU A 75 2.37 -1.12 2.17
N TYR A 76 1.45 -0.17 2.07
CA TYR A 76 1.46 0.86 1.05
C TYR A 76 2.72 1.76 1.13
N ARG A 77 3.12 2.15 2.34
CA ARG A 77 4.37 2.91 2.55
C ARG A 77 5.59 2.07 2.18
N HIS A 78 5.63 0.80 2.55
CA HIS A 78 6.72 -0.11 2.18
C HIS A 78 6.80 -0.29 0.66
N TRP A 79 5.66 -0.43 -0.03
CA TRP A 79 5.63 -0.50 -1.48
C TRP A 79 6.27 0.74 -2.12
N ARG A 80 5.83 1.94 -1.73
CA ARG A 80 6.44 3.20 -2.19
C ARG A 80 7.92 3.29 -1.88
N PHE A 81 8.34 2.86 -0.70
CA PHE A 81 9.75 2.83 -0.32
C PHE A 81 10.56 1.91 -1.24
N ARG A 82 10.10 0.68 -1.51
CA ARG A 82 10.75 -0.25 -2.44
C ARG A 82 10.87 0.34 -3.85
N LEU A 83 9.82 1.02 -4.32
CA LEU A 83 9.85 1.70 -5.61
C LEU A 83 10.87 2.84 -5.63
N LYS A 84 10.90 3.67 -4.57
CA LYS A 84 11.86 4.76 -4.44
C LYS A 84 13.30 4.25 -4.45
N GLU A 85 13.60 3.24 -3.63
CA GLU A 85 14.94 2.64 -3.56
C GLU A 85 15.40 2.10 -4.91
N LYS A 86 14.52 1.35 -5.59
CA LYS A 86 14.89 0.68 -6.83
C LYS A 86 14.98 1.62 -8.02
N TYR A 87 14.05 2.57 -8.14
CA TYR A 87 13.86 3.33 -9.38
C TYR A 87 14.16 4.82 -9.26
N TYR A 88 14.22 5.40 -8.06
CA TYR A 88 14.45 6.85 -7.86
C TYR A 88 15.79 7.18 -7.21
N ARG A 89 16.17 6.47 -6.13
CA ARG A 89 17.38 6.77 -5.37
C ARG A 89 18.63 6.67 -6.25
N GLY A 90 19.47 7.70 -6.19
CA GLY A 90 20.70 7.80 -6.97
C GLY A 90 20.51 8.08 -8.47
N LYS A 91 19.27 8.37 -8.92
CA LYS A 91 18.95 8.69 -10.31
C LYS A 91 18.43 10.11 -10.44
N THR A 92 18.59 10.70 -11.61
CA THR A 92 17.91 11.94 -11.97
C THR A 92 16.39 11.72 -12.10
N LYS A 93 15.59 12.79 -11.97
CA LYS A 93 14.13 12.69 -12.16
C LYS A 93 13.76 12.13 -13.53
N LYS A 94 14.51 12.52 -14.58
CA LYS A 94 14.30 12.01 -15.95
C LYS A 94 14.57 10.51 -16.04
N GLU A 95 15.70 10.04 -15.51
CA GLU A 95 16.01 8.60 -15.49
C GLU A 95 14.98 7.81 -14.67
N ALA A 96 14.52 8.34 -13.54
CA ALA A 96 13.50 7.69 -12.72
C ALA A 96 12.15 7.63 -13.46
N ARG A 97 11.77 8.69 -14.17
CA ARG A 97 10.58 8.75 -15.02
C ARG A 97 10.63 7.69 -16.12
N ASP A 98 11.75 7.62 -16.84
CA ASP A 98 11.92 6.73 -17.99
C ASP A 98 12.02 5.25 -17.55
N ASN A 99 12.53 4.99 -16.34
CA ASN A 99 12.60 3.64 -15.75
C ASN A 99 11.33 3.21 -14.97
N ARG A 100 10.15 3.67 -15.41
CA ARG A 100 8.86 3.29 -14.82
C ARG A 100 8.62 1.78 -14.91
N PRO A 101 8.19 1.10 -13.83
CA PRO A 101 7.71 -0.28 -13.89
C PRO A 101 6.50 -0.43 -14.84
N PRO A 102 6.46 -1.45 -15.71
CA PRO A 102 5.41 -1.58 -16.73
C PRO A 102 4.00 -1.71 -16.15
N THR A 103 3.88 -2.24 -14.92
CA THR A 103 2.63 -2.45 -14.20
C THR A 103 2.05 -1.19 -13.55
N ILE A 104 2.82 -0.08 -13.48
CA ILE A 104 2.38 1.15 -12.83
C ILE A 104 1.85 2.13 -13.87
N ASP A 105 0.70 2.74 -13.60
CA ASP A 105 0.14 3.78 -14.46
C ASP A 105 1.13 4.96 -14.69
N PRO A 106 1.31 5.45 -15.94
CA PRO A 106 2.24 6.52 -16.25
C PRO A 106 1.98 7.83 -15.50
N ALA A 107 0.72 8.22 -15.28
CA ALA A 107 0.38 9.46 -14.60
C ALA A 107 0.63 9.35 -13.10
N GLN A 108 0.30 8.21 -12.49
CA GLN A 108 0.61 7.96 -11.08
C GLN A 108 2.12 7.93 -10.82
N TRP A 109 2.90 7.36 -11.75
CA TRP A 109 4.35 7.36 -11.65
C TRP A 109 4.94 8.78 -11.71
N ASP A 110 4.39 9.63 -12.57
CA ASP A 110 4.88 11.02 -12.73
C ASP A 110 4.67 11.82 -11.49
N TRP A 111 3.48 11.71 -10.93
CA TRP A 111 3.17 12.33 -9.68
C TRP A 111 4.15 11.88 -8.58
N LEU A 112 4.45 10.58 -8.49
CA LEU A 112 5.43 10.09 -7.51
C LEU A 112 6.82 10.70 -7.69
N VAL A 113 7.34 10.72 -8.93
CA VAL A 113 8.70 11.17 -9.23
C VAL A 113 8.84 12.69 -9.11
N TYR A 114 7.87 13.43 -9.65
CA TYR A 114 7.98 14.88 -9.80
C TYR A 114 7.35 15.67 -8.65
N GLU A 115 6.31 15.14 -8.00
CA GLU A 115 5.57 15.85 -6.94
C GLU A 115 5.84 15.29 -5.55
N TYR A 116 5.92 13.96 -5.40
CA TYR A 116 6.01 13.32 -4.09
C TYR A 116 7.45 13.16 -3.61
N TRP A 117 8.28 12.35 -4.29
CA TRP A 117 9.65 12.05 -3.86
C TRP A 117 10.64 13.21 -4.05
N SER A 118 10.25 14.21 -4.84
CA SER A 118 10.98 15.46 -5.01
C SER A 118 10.78 16.44 -3.85
N SER A 119 9.78 16.21 -2.98
CA SER A 119 9.46 17.09 -1.87
C SER A 119 10.47 16.92 -0.73
N PRO A 120 11.00 18.01 -0.13
CA PRO A 120 11.94 17.94 1.00
C PRO A 120 11.40 17.19 2.23
N LYS A 121 10.08 17.05 2.35
CA LYS A 121 9.42 16.27 3.42
C LYS A 121 9.58 14.76 3.26
N GLN A 122 10.08 14.30 2.12
CA GLN A 122 10.21 12.90 1.74
C GLN A 122 11.66 12.47 1.56
N GLU A 123 12.65 13.37 1.72
CA GLU A 123 14.09 13.06 1.73
C GLU A 123 14.53 12.36 3.01
#